data_AF-Q14N06-F1
#
_entry.id   AF-Q14N06-F1
#
_cell.length_a   1.000
_cell.length_b   1.000
_cell.length_c   1.000
_cell.angle_alpha   90.00
_cell.angle_beta   90.00
_cell.angle_gamma   90.00
#
_symmetry.space_group_name_H-M   'P 1'
#
loop_
_entity.id
_entity.type
_entity.pdbx_description
1 polymer ?
#
loop_
_entity_poly.entity_id
_entity_poly.type
_entity_poly.pdbx_seq_one_letter_code
_entity_poly.pdbx_strand_id
1 'polypeptide(L)'
;MIGNVIYVTFKNANRKCFTKQQIIKKYTNFLDDIYSVAIILFEQFWSGQPIRLIGVGLRGIIRGIISKYDLKEQLSFESLGTLQPDTVTNKLTNKIYSIRSADFRWNKIKRKGEVNSIILPFSFYYFFLLRLL
;
A
#
# COMPACT_ATOMS: atom_id res chain seq x y z
N MET A 1 -20.71 3.43 -5.73
CA MET A 1 -19.79 2.29 -5.93
C MET A 1 -19.01 2.57 -7.20
N ILE A 2 -17.72 2.28 -7.25
CA ILE A 2 -16.87 2.56 -8.42
C ILE A 2 -16.07 1.29 -8.73
N GLY A 3 -15.97 0.91 -10.01
CA GLY A 3 -15.28 -0.31 -10.45
C GLY A 3 -14.24 -0.02 -11.52
N ASN A 4 -13.26 -0.92 -11.67
CA ASN A 4 -12.21 -0.82 -12.68
C ASN A 4 -12.30 -1.88 -13.78
N VAL A 5 -13.16 -2.88 -13.63
CA VAL A 5 -13.32 -3.93 -14.64
C VAL A 5 -14.72 -3.87 -15.21
N ILE A 6 -14.82 -3.72 -16.52
CA ILE A 6 -16.09 -3.80 -17.25
C ILE A 6 -16.16 -5.16 -17.91
N TYR A 7 -17.28 -5.85 -17.75
CA TYR A 7 -17.53 -7.10 -18.45
C TYR A 7 -18.86 -7.04 -19.20
N VAL A 8 -18.86 -7.68 -20.36
CA VAL A 8 -20.03 -7.88 -21.20
C VAL A 8 -20.22 -9.37 -21.37
N THR A 9 -21.41 -9.83 -21.02
CA THR A 9 -21.84 -11.22 -21.19
C THR A 9 -22.94 -11.25 -22.24
N PHE A 10 -22.82 -12.14 -23.22
CA PHE A 10 -23.87 -12.40 -24.20
C PHE A 10 -24.27 -13.86 -24.21
N LYS A 11 -25.55 -14.11 -24.43
CA LYS A 11 -26.10 -15.45 -24.63
C LYS A 11 -26.79 -15.54 -25.99
N ASN A 12 -26.39 -16.52 -26.78
CA ASN A 12 -27.03 -16.84 -28.06
C ASN A 12 -28.35 -17.61 -27.82
N ALA A 13 -29.25 -17.60 -28.81
CA ALA A 13 -30.38 -18.53 -28.94
C ALA A 13 -29.99 -20.00 -28.69
N ASN A 14 -28.78 -20.41 -29.14
CA ASN A 14 -28.22 -21.75 -28.91
C ASN A 14 -27.77 -22.02 -27.45
N ARG A 15 -28.17 -21.17 -26.50
CA ARG A 15 -27.82 -21.22 -25.06
C ARG A 15 -26.33 -21.11 -24.72
N LYS A 16 -25.46 -20.95 -25.72
CA LYS A 16 -24.03 -20.64 -25.52
C LYS A 16 -23.88 -19.27 -24.88
N CYS A 17 -23.04 -19.19 -23.85
CA CYS A 17 -22.73 -17.98 -23.11
C CYS A 17 -21.28 -17.60 -23.38
N PHE A 18 -21.03 -16.34 -23.70
CA PHE A 18 -19.69 -15.81 -23.86
C PHE A 18 -19.58 -14.55 -23.02
N THR A 19 -18.44 -14.37 -22.38
CA THR A 19 -18.16 -13.19 -21.56
C THR A 19 -16.79 -12.66 -21.93
N LYS A 20 -16.72 -11.35 -22.14
CA LYS A 20 -15.46 -10.63 -22.34
C LYS A 20 -15.35 -9.55 -21.28
N GLN A 21 -14.15 -9.32 -20.80
CA GLN A 21 -13.88 -8.31 -19.77
C GLN A 21 -12.66 -7.48 -20.13
N GLN A 22 -12.66 -6.23 -19.70
CA GLN A 22 -11.54 -5.31 -19.84
C GLN A 22 -11.28 -4.59 -18.52
N ILE A 23 -10.01 -4.52 -18.17
CA ILE A 23 -9.53 -3.77 -17.01
C ILE A 23 -9.19 -2.34 -17.47
N ILE A 24 -9.72 -1.36 -16.76
CA ILE A 24 -9.54 0.07 -17.00
C ILE A 24 -8.62 0.61 -15.91
N LYS A 25 -7.69 1.49 -16.29
CA LYS A 25 -6.74 2.10 -15.35
C LYS A 25 -7.43 2.97 -14.29
N LYS A 26 -8.47 3.70 -14.69
CA LYS A 26 -9.23 4.59 -13.83
C LYS A 26 -10.52 3.91 -13.38
N TYR A 27 -10.75 3.89 -12.07
CA TYR A 27 -12.03 3.47 -11.50
C TYR A 27 -13.13 4.42 -11.97
N THR A 28 -14.18 3.88 -12.57
CA THR A 28 -15.30 4.66 -13.09
C THR A 28 -16.64 4.14 -12.56
N ASN A 29 -17.59 5.07 -12.50
CA ASN A 29 -19.02 4.83 -12.29
C ASN A 29 -19.85 5.72 -13.24
N PHE A 30 -19.21 6.33 -14.24
CA PHE A 30 -19.88 7.15 -15.22
C PHE A 30 -20.47 6.24 -16.29
N LEU A 31 -21.74 6.46 -16.62
CA LEU A 31 -22.46 5.62 -17.55
C LEU A 31 -21.84 5.67 -18.96
N ASP A 32 -21.37 6.83 -19.39
CA ASP A 32 -20.77 7.03 -20.71
C ASP A 32 -19.47 6.23 -20.89
N ASP A 33 -18.61 6.23 -19.86
CA ASP A 33 -17.38 5.42 -19.83
C ASP A 33 -17.73 3.93 -19.91
N ILE A 34 -18.79 3.52 -19.20
CA ILE A 34 -19.18 2.11 -19.16
C ILE A 34 -19.74 1.67 -20.50
N TYR A 35 -20.61 2.50 -21.07
CA TYR A 35 -21.28 2.25 -22.33
C TYR A 35 -20.29 2.18 -23.50
N SER A 36 -19.38 3.16 -23.59
CA SER A 36 -18.37 3.20 -24.65
C SER A 36 -17.49 1.95 -24.67
N VAL A 37 -16.99 1.52 -23.51
CA VAL A 37 -16.20 0.29 -23.41
C VAL A 37 -17.04 -0.96 -23.68
N ALA A 38 -18.30 -0.98 -23.23
CA ALA A 38 -19.19 -2.12 -23.48
C ALA A 38 -19.47 -2.31 -24.98
N ILE A 39 -19.66 -1.23 -25.74
CA ILE A 39 -19.83 -1.29 -27.20
C ILE A 39 -18.58 -1.85 -27.87
N ILE A 40 -17.39 -1.34 -27.53
CA ILE A 40 -16.12 -1.83 -28.09
C ILE A 40 -15.96 -3.33 -27.80
N LEU A 41 -16.24 -3.76 -26.57
CA LEU A 41 -16.16 -5.17 -26.20
C LEU A 41 -17.15 -6.00 -27.01
N PHE A 42 -18.39 -5.52 -27.13
CA PHE A 42 -19.44 -6.18 -27.89
C PHE A 42 -19.06 -6.36 -29.37
N GLU A 43 -18.67 -5.29 -30.05
CA GLU A 43 -18.27 -5.32 -31.46
C GLU A 43 -17.10 -6.28 -31.72
N GLN A 44 -16.13 -6.36 -30.80
CA GLN A 44 -14.97 -7.22 -30.96
C GLN A 44 -15.27 -8.72 -30.88
N PHE A 45 -16.34 -9.15 -30.18
CA PHE A 45 -16.67 -10.58 -30.09
C PHE A 45 -17.91 -10.97 -30.87
N TRP A 46 -18.73 -9.99 -31.28
CA TRP A 46 -20.01 -10.25 -31.92
C TRP A 46 -19.86 -10.66 -33.38
N SER A 47 -20.44 -11.81 -33.73
CA SER A 47 -20.32 -12.42 -35.06
C SER A 47 -21.63 -12.41 -35.87
N GLY A 48 -22.64 -11.62 -35.46
CA GLY A 48 -23.90 -11.49 -36.20
C GLY A 48 -24.94 -12.59 -35.96
N GLN A 49 -24.77 -13.41 -34.91
CA GLN A 49 -25.75 -14.45 -34.54
C GLN A 49 -27.04 -13.83 -33.94
N PRO A 50 -28.09 -14.59 -33.57
CA PRO A 50 -29.20 -14.00 -32.81
C PRO A 50 -28.87 -13.87 -31.32
N ILE A 51 -29.15 -12.70 -30.73
CA ILE A 51 -28.91 -12.42 -29.31
C ILE A 51 -30.16 -12.75 -28.51
N ARG A 52 -30.01 -13.56 -27.48
CA ARG A 52 -31.09 -13.81 -26.50
C ARG A 52 -30.95 -12.92 -25.27
N LEU A 53 -29.73 -12.64 -24.84
CA LEU A 53 -29.45 -11.84 -23.65
C LEU A 53 -28.11 -11.14 -23.78
N ILE A 54 -28.04 -9.90 -23.32
CA ILE A 54 -26.80 -9.17 -23.04
C ILE A 54 -26.87 -8.67 -21.59
N GLY A 55 -25.78 -8.86 -20.86
CA GLY A 55 -25.56 -8.25 -19.56
C GLY A 55 -24.26 -7.45 -19.58
N VAL A 56 -24.31 -6.23 -19.05
CA VAL A 56 -23.13 -5.40 -18.82
C VAL A 56 -23.01 -5.18 -17.32
N GLY A 57 -21.80 -5.31 -16.78
CA GLY A 57 -21.57 -5.12 -15.37
C GLY A 57 -20.18 -4.60 -15.04
N LEU A 58 -20.08 -4.10 -13.81
CA LEU A 58 -18.83 -3.66 -13.22
C LEU A 58 -18.33 -4.69 -12.20
N ARG A 59 -17.02 -4.92 -12.19
CA ARG A 59 -16.29 -5.75 -11.24
C ARG A 59 -15.10 -4.96 -10.68
N GLY A 60 -14.47 -5.50 -9.63
CA GLY A 60 -13.42 -4.79 -8.89
C GLY A 60 -13.98 -3.56 -8.18
N ILE A 61 -15.15 -3.73 -7.55
CA ILE A 61 -15.87 -2.63 -6.94
C ILE A 61 -15.21 -2.27 -5.61
N ILE A 62 -14.84 -1.01 -5.45
CA ILE A 62 -14.44 -0.47 -4.15
C ILE A 62 -15.70 0.09 -3.46
N ARG A 63 -16.00 -0.42 -2.26
CA ARG A 63 -17.06 0.09 -1.37
C ARG A 63 -16.41 1.02 -0.33
N GLY A 64 -16.87 2.27 -0.27
CA GLY A 64 -16.56 3.20 0.82
C GLY A 64 -15.74 4.44 0.41
N ILE A 65 -15.54 5.32 1.40
CA ILE A 65 -14.83 6.61 1.31
C ILE A 65 -13.33 6.45 0.97
N ILE A 66 -12.79 5.26 1.20
CA ILE A 66 -11.36 4.91 1.10
C ILE A 66 -10.80 5.13 -0.32
N SER A 67 -11.62 4.98 -1.39
CA SER A 67 -11.13 5.11 -2.77
C SER A 67 -10.98 6.55 -3.28
N LYS A 68 -11.53 7.56 -2.60
CA LYS A 68 -11.28 8.97 -2.98
C LYS A 68 -9.90 9.44 -2.51
N TYR A 69 -9.36 8.84 -1.46
CA TYR A 69 -8.08 9.20 -0.87
C TYR A 69 -6.91 8.44 -1.53
N ASP A 70 -7.06 7.16 -1.88
CA ASP A 70 -6.01 6.41 -2.60
C ASP A 70 -5.72 6.95 -4.01
N LEU A 71 -6.72 7.53 -4.69
CA LEU A 71 -6.49 8.21 -5.98
C LEU A 71 -5.67 9.50 -5.84
N LYS A 72 -5.63 10.08 -4.63
CA LYS A 72 -4.85 11.29 -4.33
C LYS A 72 -3.41 10.96 -3.91
N GLU A 73 -3.12 9.71 -3.56
CA GLU A 73 -1.78 9.28 -3.16
C GLU A 73 -0.84 9.04 -4.35
N GLN A 74 -1.38 9.04 -5.58
CA GLN A 74 -0.58 9.18 -6.82
C GLN A 74 -0.23 10.66 -7.12
N LEU A 75 -0.23 11.54 -6.13
CA LEU A 75 0.53 12.78 -6.22
C LEU A 75 2.00 12.40 -6.10
N SER A 76 2.74 12.68 -7.16
CA SER A 76 4.11 12.21 -7.37
C SER A 76 5.04 12.52 -6.18
N PHE A 77 5.94 11.58 -5.91
CA PHE A 77 7.08 11.74 -4.98
C PHE A 77 8.00 12.92 -5.37
N GLU A 78 7.80 13.49 -6.56
CA GLU A 78 8.61 14.53 -7.18
C GLU A 78 8.32 15.93 -6.61
N SER A 79 7.18 16.16 -5.94
CA SER A 79 6.89 17.46 -5.30
C SER A 79 7.53 17.62 -3.92
N LEU A 80 8.31 16.64 -3.43
CA LEU A 80 9.16 16.77 -2.25
C LEU A 80 10.51 17.45 -2.56
N GLY A 81 10.59 18.17 -3.68
CA GLY A 81 11.71 19.04 -4.00
C GLY A 81 11.82 20.19 -3.00
N THR A 82 12.88 20.13 -2.18
CA THR A 82 13.47 21.22 -1.39
C THR A 82 12.65 21.80 -0.23
N LEU A 83 12.28 20.98 0.76
CA LEU A 83 12.17 21.51 2.12
C LEU A 83 13.55 21.45 2.77
N GLN A 84 14.24 22.60 2.85
CA GLN A 84 15.46 22.67 3.64
C GLN A 84 15.11 22.47 5.12
N PRO A 85 15.80 21.59 5.85
CA PRO A 85 15.50 21.32 7.25
C PRO A 85 15.72 22.59 8.10
N ASP A 86 14.65 23.07 8.75
CA ASP A 86 14.68 24.27 9.59
C ASP A 86 15.76 24.16 10.69
N THR A 87 16.29 25.30 11.12
CA THR A 87 17.39 25.42 12.11
C THR A 87 17.20 24.61 13.39
N VAL A 88 15.95 24.42 13.83
CA VAL A 88 15.58 23.60 14.99
C VAL A 88 15.86 22.11 14.75
N THR A 89 15.57 21.60 13.55
CA THR A 89 15.77 20.19 13.17
C THR A 89 17.26 19.86 13.05
N ASN A 90 18.07 20.78 12.52
CA ASN A 90 19.53 20.63 12.46
C ASN A 90 20.17 20.65 13.85
N LYS A 91 19.68 21.51 14.75
CA LYS A 91 20.17 21.58 16.15
C LYS A 91 19.88 20.28 16.91
N LEU A 92 18.70 19.69 16.70
CA LEU A 92 18.32 18.41 17.32
C LEU A 92 19.15 17.26 16.74
N THR A 93 19.31 17.22 15.42
CA THR A 93 20.08 16.21 14.70
C THR A 93 21.55 16.20 15.14
N ASN A 94 22.18 17.38 15.26
CA ASN A 94 23.54 17.51 15.77
C ASN A 94 23.68 17.05 17.23
N LYS A 95 22.66 17.29 18.06
CA LYS A 95 22.63 16.79 19.44
C LYS A 95 22.53 15.26 19.50
N ILE A 96 21.78 14.63 18.60
CA ILE A 96 21.71 13.17 18.50
C ILE A 96 23.06 12.58 18.09
N TYR A 97 23.75 13.18 17.13
CA TYR A 97 25.08 12.72 16.71
C TYR A 97 26.15 12.87 17.80
N SER A 98 26.12 13.94 18.58
CA SER A 98 27.06 14.13 19.70
C SER A 98 26.82 13.12 20.82
N ILE A 99 25.57 12.78 21.12
CA ILE A 99 25.22 11.72 22.09
C ILE A 99 25.73 10.37 21.60
N ARG A 100 25.45 10.01 20.34
CA ARG A 100 25.82 8.70 19.78
C ARG A 100 27.33 8.50 19.66
N SER A 101 28.09 9.55 19.36
CA SER A 101 29.55 9.50 19.35
C SER A 101 30.15 9.40 20.76
N ALA A 102 29.56 10.07 21.76
CA ALA A 102 29.94 9.89 23.16
C ALA A 102 29.69 8.45 23.63
N ASP A 103 28.52 7.90 23.31
CA ASP A 103 28.11 6.54 23.69
C ASP A 103 29.01 5.46 23.04
N PHE A 104 29.37 5.65 21.76
CA PHE A 104 30.34 4.80 21.07
C PHE A 104 31.73 4.85 21.72
N ARG A 105 32.17 6.06 22.13
CA ARG A 105 33.46 6.26 22.80
C ARG A 105 33.48 5.62 24.19
N TRP A 106 32.39 5.71 24.95
CA TRP A 106 32.23 5.02 26.25
C TRP A 106 32.29 3.50 26.11
N ASN A 107 31.62 2.93 25.12
CA ASN A 107 31.68 1.49 24.84
C ASN A 107 33.08 1.02 24.36
N LYS A 108 33.86 1.90 23.73
CA LYS A 108 35.26 1.61 23.38
C LYS A 108 36.18 1.61 24.61
N ILE A 109 35.94 2.50 25.58
CA ILE A 109 36.72 2.55 26.83
C ILE A 109 36.42 1.32 27.70
N LYS A 110 35.14 0.92 27.85
CA LYS A 110 34.76 -0.30 28.58
C LYS A 110 35.47 -1.54 28.04
N ARG A 111 35.46 -1.71 26.71
CA ARG A 111 36.16 -2.82 26.05
C ARG A 111 37.68 -2.77 26.20
N LYS A 112 38.29 -1.61 26.43
CA LYS A 112 39.73 -1.47 26.70
C LYS A 112 40.06 -1.74 28.18
N GLY A 113 39.13 -1.45 29.09
CA GLY A 113 39.25 -1.72 30.53
C GLY A 113 39.01 -3.19 30.89
N GLU A 114 38.09 -3.87 30.22
CA GLU A 114 37.80 -5.30 30.45
C GLU A 114 38.92 -6.25 30.04
N VAL A 115 39.87 -5.82 29.19
CA VAL A 115 41.03 -6.64 28.80
C VAL A 115 42.07 -6.74 29.95
N ASN A 116 41.94 -5.94 31.01
CA ASN A 116 42.87 -5.92 32.14
C ASN A 116 42.34 -6.53 33.45
N SER A 117 41.20 -7.22 33.45
CA SER A 117 40.72 -7.92 34.65
C SER A 117 39.94 -9.18 34.30
N ILE A 118 40.63 -10.31 34.34
CA ILE A 118 40.03 -11.64 34.43
C ILE A 118 39.46 -11.77 35.85
N ILE A 119 38.15 -12.02 35.96
CA ILE A 119 37.46 -13.05 36.79
C ILE A 119 35.97 -12.66 36.92
N LEU A 120 35.15 -13.69 36.76
CA LEU A 120 33.71 -13.75 36.47
C LEU A 120 32.82 -13.52 37.73
N PRO A 121 31.53 -13.91 37.74
CA PRO A 121 30.35 -13.05 37.60
C PRO A 121 29.47 -13.08 38.87
N PHE A 122 28.75 -12.01 39.21
CA PHE A 122 27.73 -12.11 40.28
C PHE A 122 26.38 -11.54 39.86
N SER A 123 25.48 -12.49 39.61
CA SER A 123 24.05 -12.47 39.88
C SER A 123 23.16 -11.51 39.06
N PHE A 124 22.86 -11.92 37.84
CA PHE A 124 21.45 -12.03 37.46
C PHE A 124 20.82 -13.07 38.40
N TYR A 125 19.79 -12.75 39.16
CA TYR A 125 18.74 -13.74 39.43
C TYR A 125 17.44 -13.02 39.81
N TYR A 126 16.41 -13.35 39.03
CA TYR A 126 15.00 -13.40 39.41
C TYR A 126 14.36 -12.13 39.98
N PHE A 127 13.48 -11.46 39.22
CA PHE A 127 12.05 -11.82 39.16
C PHE A 127 11.39 -11.86 40.55
N PHE A 128 10.71 -10.76 40.88
CA PHE A 128 9.30 -10.82 41.30
C PHE A 128 8.98 -11.64 42.57
N LEU A 129 9.13 -11.03 43.75
CA LEU A 129 8.28 -11.33 44.92
C LEU A 129 8.42 -10.24 45.99
N LEU A 130 7.86 -9.07 45.69
CA LEU A 130 7.40 -8.12 46.71
C LEU A 130 5.87 -8.24 46.77
N ARG A 131 5.36 -9.38 47.27
CA ARG A 131 3.97 -9.49 47.76
C ARG A 131 3.83 -10.70 48.66
N LEU A 132 3.35 -10.43 49.87
CA LEU A 132 3.03 -11.29 51.01
C LEU A 132 4.18 -11.64 51.97
N LEU A 133 3.97 -11.10 53.17
CA LEU A 133 4.54 -11.38 54.49
C LEU A 133 5.86 -10.68 54.82
#